data_AF-A0A8W8JXS1-F1
#
_entry.id   AF-A0A8W8JXS1-F1
#
_cell.length_a   1.000
_cell.length_b   1.000
_cell.length_c   1.000
_cell.angle_alpha   90.00
_cell.angle_beta   90.00
_cell.angle_gamma   90.00
#
_symmetry.space_group_name_H-M   'P 1'
#
loop_
_entity.id
_entity.type
_entity.pdbx_description
1 polymer ?
#
loop_
_entity_poly.entity_id
_entity_poly.type
_entity_poly.pdbx_seq_one_letter_code
_entity_poly.pdbx_strand_id
1 'polypeptide(L)' 'KKSRKVYVPDECKDQKYWSRRKKNNVAAKRSREARRIKENQIALRAAYLEKENSTLKDELKNLKLENTQLSTRTRKI' A
#
# COMPACT_ATOMS: atom_id res chain seq x y z
N LYS A 1 2.43 -10.50 -23.31
CA LYS A 1 2.42 -9.59 -24.49
C LYS A 1 1.10 -8.81 -24.47
N LYS A 2 1.09 -7.49 -24.25
CA LYS A 2 -0.18 -6.71 -24.28
C LYS A 2 -0.67 -6.66 -25.73
N SER A 3 -1.97 -6.91 -25.94
CA SER A 3 -2.59 -6.75 -27.25
C SER A 3 -2.44 -5.30 -27.72
N ARG A 4 -2.10 -5.11 -29.00
CA ARG A 4 -1.99 -3.78 -29.61
C ARG A 4 -3.38 -3.14 -29.59
N LYS A 5 -3.45 -1.86 -29.22
CA LYS A 5 -4.73 -1.12 -29.20
C LYS A 5 -5.23 -0.97 -30.63
N VAL A 6 -6.29 -1.68 -30.98
CA VAL A 6 -7.00 -1.53 -32.25
C VAL A 6 -8.15 -0.56 -32.03
N TYR A 7 -8.16 0.54 -32.79
CA TYR A 7 -9.27 1.48 -32.79
C TYR A 7 -10.36 0.97 -33.74
N VAL A 8 -11.61 1.12 -33.33
CA VAL A 8 -12.78 0.81 -34.17
C VAL A 8 -13.16 2.11 -34.88
N PRO A 9 -13.18 2.15 -36.24
CA PRO A 9 -13.66 3.30 -37.01
C PRO A 9 -15.07 3.70 -36.58
N ASP A 10 -15.41 4.98 -36.71
CA ASP A 10 -16.69 5.51 -36.22
C ASP A 10 -17.90 4.86 -36.88
N GLU A 11 -17.81 4.60 -38.18
CA GLU A 11 -18.81 3.88 -38.99
C GLU A 11 -19.06 2.44 -38.49
N CYS A 12 -18.08 1.84 -37.82
CA CYS A 12 -18.16 0.48 -37.28
C CYS A 12 -18.54 0.44 -35.79
N LYS A 13 -18.88 1.57 -35.16
CA LYS A 13 -19.32 1.62 -33.76
C LYS A 13 -20.80 1.26 -33.64
N ASP A 14 -21.08 -0.03 -33.78
CA ASP A 14 -22.40 -0.59 -33.63
C ASP A 14 -22.87 -0.70 -32.16
N GLN A 15 -24.11 -1.18 -31.96
CA GLN A 15 -24.68 -1.36 -30.63
C GLN A 15 -23.89 -2.36 -29.75
N LYS A 16 -23.26 -3.36 -30.37
CA LYS A 16 -22.43 -4.35 -29.70
C LYS A 16 -21.14 -3.71 -29.17
N TYR A 17 -20.51 -2.82 -29.95
CA TYR A 17 -19.36 -2.02 -29.54
C TYR A 17 -19.71 -1.16 -28.32
N TRP A 18 -20.80 -0.40 -28.37
CA TRP A 18 -21.23 0.47 -27.26
C TRP A 18 -21.53 -0.32 -25.98
N SER A 19 -22.20 -1.47 -26.11
CA SER A 19 -22.46 -2.38 -24.99
C SER A 19 -21.16 -2.87 -24.34
N ARG A 20 -20.17 -3.27 -25.15
CA ARG A 20 -18.84 -3.68 -24.65
C ARG A 20 -18.11 -2.52 -23.98
N ARG A 21 -18.18 -1.31 -24.56
CA ARG A 21 -17.53 -0.10 -24.02
C ARG A 21 -18.11 0.29 -22.66
N LYS A 22 -19.44 0.25 -22.52
CA LYS A 22 -20.14 0.49 -21.24
C LYS A 22 -19.72 -0.52 -20.17
N LYS A 23 -19.73 -1.82 -20.50
CA LYS A 23 -19.27 -2.89 -19.59
C LYS A 23 -17.81 -2.68 -19.16
N ASN A 24 -16.92 -2.36 -20.10
CA ASN A 24 -15.51 -2.11 -19.80
C ASN A 24 -15.31 -0.88 -18.90
N ASN A 25 -16.06 0.20 -19.11
CA ASN A 25 -16.00 1.38 -18.25
C ASN A 25 -16.38 1.06 -16.80
N VAL A 26 -17.45 0.29 -16.60
CA VAL A 26 -17.88 -0.15 -15.27
C VAL A 26 -16.82 -1.04 -14.63
N ALA A 27 -16.29 -2.02 -15.38
CA ALA A 27 -15.22 -2.91 -14.90
C ALA A 27 -13.95 -2.12 -14.55
N ALA A 28 -13.56 -1.14 -15.37
CA ALA A 28 -12.41 -0.28 -15.11
C ALA A 28 -12.61 0.58 -13.86
N LYS A 29 -13.81 1.15 -13.65
CA LYS A 29 -14.14 1.89 -12.42
C LYS A 29 -14.03 0.99 -11.19
N ARG A 30 -14.63 -0.21 -11.22
CA ARG A 30 -14.54 -1.18 -10.12
C ARG A 30 -13.09 -1.61 -9.84
N SER A 31 -12.30 -1.87 -10.88
CA SER A 31 -10.90 -2.24 -10.74
C SER A 31 -10.06 -1.12 -10.11
N ARG A 32 -10.29 0.13 -10.51
CA ARG A 32 -9.62 1.29 -9.92
C ARG A 32 -9.97 1.45 -8.44
N GLU A 33 -11.25 1.30 -8.09
CA GLU A 33 -11.68 1.42 -6.69
C GLU A 33 -11.09 0.29 -5.82
N ALA A 34 -11.11 -0.94 -6.31
CA ALA A 34 -10.48 -2.07 -5.60
C ALA A 34 -8.97 -1.84 -5.39
N ARG A 35 -8.27 -1.29 -6.38
CA ARG A 35 -6.85 -0.93 -6.24
C ARG A 35 -6.66 0.16 -5.19
N ARG A 36 -7.44 1.25 -5.26
CA ARG A 36 -7.38 2.35 -4.31
C ARG A 36 -7.60 1.88 -2.88
N ILE A 37 -8.60 1.04 -2.64
CA ILE A 37 -8.88 0.47 -1.31
C ILE A 37 -7.66 -0.31 -0.81
N LYS A 38 -7.07 -1.16 -1.67
CA LYS A 38 -5.87 -1.94 -1.32
C LYS A 38 -4.68 -1.03 -1.00
N GLU A 39 -4.44 0.00 -1.81
CA GLU A 39 -3.37 0.97 -1.60
C GLU A 39 -3.56 1.74 -0.28
N ASN A 40 -4.78 2.19 0.01
CA ASN A 40 -5.11 2.86 1.26
C ASN A 40 -4.90 1.93 2.48
N GLN A 41 -5.30 0.67 2.39
CA GLN A 41 -5.06 -0.32 3.45
C GLN A 41 -3.56 -0.53 3.71
N ILE A 42 -2.75 -0.61 2.64
CA ILE A 42 -1.29 -0.72 2.76
C ILE A 42 -0.71 0.52 3.42
N ALA A 43 -1.13 1.72 3.00
CA ALA A 43 -0.66 2.98 3.56
C ALA A 43 -0.97 3.10 5.06
N LEU A 44 -2.22 2.77 5.46
CA LEU A 44 -2.62 2.75 6.87
C LEU A 44 -1.80 1.75 7.69
N ARG A 45 -1.60 0.54 7.16
CA ARG A 45 -0.80 -0.48 7.84
C ARG A 45 0.67 -0.08 7.97
N ALA A 46 1.25 0.54 6.95
CA ALA A 46 2.61 1.03 6.98
C ALA A 46 2.77 2.11 8.06
N ALA A 47 1.89 3.11 8.08
CA ALA A 47 1.91 4.17 9.10
C ALA A 47 1.78 3.63 10.53
N TYR A 48 0.92 2.63 10.74
CA TYR A 48 0.80 1.95 12.03
C TYR A 48 2.11 1.26 12.45
N LEU A 49 2.69 0.45 11.55
CA LEU A 49 3.93 -0.28 11.82
C LEU A 49 5.13 0.64 12.02
N GLU A 50 5.19 1.76 11.30
CA GLU A 50 6.23 2.78 11.46
C GLU A 50 6.17 3.41 12.86
N LYS A 51 4.96 3.75 13.33
CA LYS A 51 4.74 4.26 14.68
C LYS A 51 5.14 3.23 15.74
N GLU A 52 4.66 2.00 15.61
CA GLU A 52 4.98 0.91 16.54
C GLU A 52 6.49 0.63 16.61
N ASN A 53 7.15 0.58 15.46
CA ASN A 53 8.60 0.39 15.37
C ASN A 53 9.38 1.55 16.02
N SER A 54 8.91 2.79 15.86
CA SER A 54 9.52 3.94 16.54
C SER A 54 9.43 3.79 18.05
N THR A 55 8.24 3.49 18.59
CA THR A 55 8.02 3.28 20.02
C THR A 55 8.93 2.17 20.56
N LEU A 56 8.97 1.01 19.89
CA LEU A 56 9.81 -0.12 20.31
C LEU A 56 11.30 0.22 20.29
N LYS A 57 11.76 1.01 19.31
CA LYS A 57 13.16 1.46 19.25
C LYS A 57 13.51 2.38 20.42
N ASP A 58 12.59 3.27 20.80
CA ASP A 58 12.78 4.18 21.93
C ASP A 58 12.83 3.40 23.26
N GLU A 59 11.91 2.46 23.46
CA GLU A 59 11.91 1.56 24.63
C GLU A 59 13.21 0.75 24.73
N LEU A 60 13.63 0.14 23.61
CA LEU A 60 14.87 -0.63 23.54
C LEU A 60 16.10 0.24 23.86
N LYS A 61 16.12 1.47 23.38
CA LYS A 61 17.20 2.43 23.67
C LYS A 61 17.26 2.75 25.17
N ASN A 62 16.11 3.01 25.79
CA ASN A 62 16.03 3.31 27.21
C ASN A 62 16.51 2.12 28.06
N LEU A 63 16.05 0.91 27.77
CA LEU A 63 16.47 -0.30 28.47
C LEU A 63 17.97 -0.58 28.29
N LYS A 64 18.53 -0.37 27.08
CA LYS A 64 19.97 -0.51 26.84
C LYS A 64 20.78 0.49 27.65
N LEU A 65 20.30 1.73 27.77
CA LEU A 65 20.96 2.75 28.57
C LEU A 65 20.97 2.36 30.05
N GLU A 66 19.82 1.96 30.60
CA GLU A 66 19.69 1.52 31.98
C GLU A 66 20.60 0.31 32.27
N ASN A 67 20.58 -0.70 31.41
CA ASN A 67 21.43 -1.88 31.55
C ASN A 67 22.93 -1.52 31.52
N THR A 68 23.32 -0.60 30.64
CA THR A 68 24.71 -0.10 30.57
C THR A 68 25.10 0.62 31.85
N GLN A 69 24.23 1.47 32.40
CA GLN A 69 24.45 2.16 33.67
C GLN A 69 24.61 1.18 34.84
N LEU A 70 23.69 0.21 34.95
CA LEU A 70 23.73 -0.83 35.98
C LEU A 70 24.99 -1.67 35.86
N SER A 71 25.33 -2.12 34.66
CA SER A 71 26.56 -2.89 34.36
C SER A 71 27.84 -2.11 34.71
N THR A 72 27.84 -0.80 34.50
CA THR A 72 28.97 0.06 34.86
C THR A 72 29.07 0.23 36.37
N ARG A 73 27.93 0.35 37.07
CA ARG A 73 27.87 0.45 38.53
C ARG A 73 28.37 -0.83 39.19
N THR A 74 27.94 -2.00 38.71
CA THR A 74 28.40 -3.30 39.23
C THR A 74 29.88 -3.54 38.99
N ARG A 75 30.44 -3.10 37.85
CA ARG A 75 31.88 -3.21 37.56
C ARG A 75 32.78 -2.31 38.43
N LYS A 76 32.22 -1.30 39.09
CA LYS A 76 32.96 -0.35 39.94
C LYS A 76 32.92 -0.71 41.43
N ILE A 77 32.23 -1.79 41.80
CA ILE A 77 32.18 -2.39 43.14
C ILE A 77 33.16 -3.56 43.13
#